data_AF-A0A6V7UCS4-F1
#
_entry.id   AF-A0A6V7UCS4-F1
#
_cell.length_a   1.000
_cell.length_b   1.000
_cell.length_c   1.000
_cell.angle_alpha   90.00
_cell.angle_beta   90.00
_cell.angle_gamma   90.00
#
_symmetry.space_group_name_H-M   'P 1'
#
loop_
_entity.id
_entity.type
_entity.pdbx_description
1 polymer ?
#
loop_
_entity_poly.entity_id
_entity_poly.type
_entity_poly.pdbx_seq_one_letter_code
_entity_poly.pdbx_strand_id
1 'polypeptide(L)'
;MIIGNFNLKNKIFIFKPECIVYVAFGTVYEDGGLKDNLLEILNIFNGHQNCLFKIRIGKNEITETYKATNIEFLEGFAPQQEILAQTNTKLFISHCGQNSFNEAMYAGVPLLCIPKFADQFYLSSLAEHLGIGKFVWVSRREKINENGIEVKKEIKNENFYSGFF
;
A
#
# COMPACT_ATOMS: atom_id res chain seq x y z
N MET A 1 -7.16 -44.64 -36.83
CA MET A 1 -7.78 -43.48 -36.16
C MET A 1 -7.02 -43.24 -34.86
N ILE A 2 -5.96 -42.44 -34.93
CA ILE A 2 -5.11 -42.11 -33.78
C ILE A 2 -5.77 -40.91 -33.13
N ILE A 3 -6.43 -41.10 -32.00
CA ILE A 3 -6.90 -39.99 -31.16
C ILE A 3 -5.78 -39.75 -30.16
N GLY A 4 -5.02 -38.69 -30.40
CA GLY A 4 -3.81 -38.35 -29.65
C GLY A 4 -4.11 -38.02 -28.20
N ASN A 5 -3.26 -38.57 -27.32
CA ASN A 5 -3.12 -38.20 -25.91
C ASN A 5 -2.94 -36.68 -25.75
N PHE A 6 -3.89 -36.01 -25.10
CA PHE A 6 -3.68 -34.67 -24.57
C PHE A 6 -2.79 -34.74 -23.33
N ASN A 7 -1.59 -34.18 -23.44
CA ASN A 7 -0.55 -34.22 -22.41
C ASN A 7 -0.73 -33.07 -21.41
N LEU A 8 -1.08 -33.41 -20.16
CA LEU A 8 -1.28 -32.52 -19.00
C LEU A 8 0.05 -31.93 -18.47
N LYS A 9 0.78 -31.16 -19.28
CA LYS A 9 2.11 -30.63 -18.89
C LYS A 9 2.28 -29.11 -18.86
N ASN A 10 1.20 -28.34 -18.71
CA ASN A 10 1.30 -26.93 -18.32
C ASN A 10 0.45 -26.66 -17.07
N LYS A 11 0.87 -27.18 -15.92
CA LYS A 11 0.53 -26.54 -14.64
C LYS A 11 1.31 -25.22 -14.61
N ILE A 12 0.69 -24.15 -15.11
CA ILE A 12 1.09 -22.80 -14.74
C ILE A 12 0.97 -22.78 -13.22
N PHE A 13 2.11 -22.78 -12.51
CA PHE A 13 2.12 -22.49 -11.08
C PHE A 13 1.69 -21.03 -10.96
N ILE A 14 0.39 -20.81 -10.77
CA ILE A 14 -0.12 -19.51 -10.36
C ILE A 14 0.38 -19.35 -8.93
N PHE A 15 1.41 -18.52 -8.75
CA PHE A 15 1.81 -18.09 -7.42
C PHE A 15 0.59 -17.44 -6.76
N LYS A 16 0.08 -18.09 -5.72
CA LYS A 16 -1.02 -17.56 -4.91
C LYS A 16 -0.40 -17.11 -3.58
N PRO A 17 -0.12 -15.80 -3.40
CA PRO A 17 0.45 -15.34 -2.15
C PRO A 17 -0.54 -15.58 -1.00
N GLU A 18 -0.03 -15.92 0.19
CA GLU A 18 -0.86 -16.12 1.38
C GLU A 18 -1.49 -14.81 1.86
N CYS A 19 -0.82 -13.69 1.56
CA CYS A 19 -1.17 -12.34 1.95
C CYS A 19 -0.92 -11.38 0.78
N ILE A 20 -1.87 -10.49 0.49
CA ILE A 20 -1.68 -9.33 -0.38
C ILE A 20 -1.84 -8.08 0.46
N VAL A 21 -0.84 -7.20 0.37
CA VAL A 21 -0.91 -5.83 0.88
C VAL A 21 -0.98 -4.91 -0.32
N TYR A 22 -2.10 -4.22 -0.49
CA TYR A 22 -2.24 -3.24 -1.55
C TYR A 22 -1.87 -1.86 -1.05
N VAL A 23 -1.11 -1.10 -1.83
CA VAL A 23 -0.61 0.23 -1.47
C VAL A 23 -0.97 1.20 -2.59
N ALA A 24 -1.80 2.20 -2.28
CA ALA A 24 -2.16 3.24 -3.25
C ALA A 24 -2.55 4.55 -2.57
N PHE A 25 -1.95 5.64 -3.02
CA PHE A 25 -2.18 6.98 -2.48
C PHE A 25 -3.05 7.83 -3.40
N GLY A 26 -3.90 7.20 -4.21
CA GLY A 26 -4.74 7.89 -5.18
C GLY A 26 -3.99 8.25 -6.46
N THR A 27 -4.62 9.06 -7.31
CA THR A 27 -4.14 9.35 -8.66
C THR A 27 -3.08 10.46 -8.71
N VAL A 28 -3.07 11.35 -7.71
CA VAL A 28 -2.19 12.53 -7.65
C VAL A 28 -0.75 12.17 -7.26
N TYR A 29 -0.57 11.16 -6.40
CA TYR A 29 0.75 10.75 -5.92
C TYR A 29 1.34 9.71 -6.87
N GLU A 30 2.07 10.19 -7.88
CA GLU A 30 2.75 9.35 -8.86
C GLU A 30 3.87 8.51 -8.23
N ASP A 31 4.55 9.01 -7.22
CA ASP A 31 5.60 8.30 -6.47
C ASP A 31 5.08 7.19 -5.52
N GLY A 32 3.81 6.80 -5.67
CA GLY A 32 3.13 5.85 -4.80
C GLY A 32 2.93 6.37 -3.37
N GLY A 33 3.18 7.65 -3.09
CA GLY A 33 3.03 8.27 -1.77
C GLY A 33 4.11 7.90 -0.74
N LEU A 34 5.16 7.18 -1.17
CA LEU A 34 6.21 6.61 -0.32
C LEU A 34 7.59 7.27 -0.48
N LYS A 35 7.77 8.20 -1.42
CA LYS A 35 9.07 8.77 -1.84
C LYS A 35 9.97 9.19 -0.69
N ASP A 36 9.38 9.81 0.33
CA ASP A 36 10.09 10.34 1.48
C ASP A 36 10.89 9.30 2.27
N ASN A 37 10.47 8.03 2.28
CA ASN A 37 11.09 6.92 3.02
C ASN A 37 11.07 5.60 2.19
N LEU A 38 11.12 5.70 0.87
CA LEU A 38 10.86 4.57 -0.04
C LEU A 38 11.75 3.35 0.27
N LEU A 39 13.06 3.57 0.40
CA LEU A 39 14.03 2.50 0.69
C LEU A 39 13.71 1.72 1.98
N GLU A 40 13.41 2.44 3.05
CA GLU A 40 13.11 1.84 4.35
C GLU A 40 11.83 1.02 4.29
N ILE A 41 10.79 1.57 3.65
CA ILE A 41 9.50 0.89 3.48
C ILE A 41 9.64 -0.36 2.61
N LEU A 42 10.40 -0.28 1.50
CA LEU A 42 10.66 -1.43 0.66
C LEU A 42 11.47 -2.51 1.39
N ASN A 43 12.42 -2.12 2.24
CA ASN A 43 13.16 -3.07 3.08
C ASN A 43 12.25 -3.77 4.10
N ILE A 44 11.34 -3.03 4.73
CA ILE A 44 10.32 -3.60 5.62
C ILE A 44 9.48 -4.61 4.83
N PHE A 45 8.94 -4.23 3.68
CA PHE A 45 8.13 -5.12 2.84
C PHE A 45 8.89 -6.37 2.40
N ASN A 46 10.15 -6.23 2.01
CA ASN A 46 11.01 -7.36 1.65
C ASN A 46 11.31 -8.29 2.85
N GLY A 47 11.15 -7.82 4.09
CA GLY A 47 11.20 -8.67 5.29
C GLY A 47 9.99 -9.61 5.43
N HIS A 48 8.88 -9.35 4.76
CA HIS A 48 7.62 -10.10 4.87
C HIS A 48 7.36 -10.95 3.61
N GLN A 49 8.17 -12.00 3.40
CA GLN A 49 8.14 -12.84 2.18
C GLN A 49 6.83 -13.64 1.97
N ASN A 50 5.99 -13.77 3.00
CA ASN A 50 4.66 -14.39 2.90
C ASN A 50 3.60 -13.46 2.28
N CYS A 51 3.88 -12.16 2.22
CA CYS A 51 3.00 -11.15 1.63
C CYS A 51 3.53 -10.68 0.27
N LEU A 52 2.64 -10.59 -0.71
CA LEU A 52 2.88 -9.85 -1.95
C LEU A 52 2.40 -8.40 -1.77
N PHE A 53 3.31 -7.45 -1.97
CA PHE A 53 3.02 -6.03 -1.90
C PHE A 53 2.74 -5.50 -3.31
N LYS A 54 1.50 -5.07 -3.55
CA LYS A 54 1.09 -4.46 -4.82
C LYS A 54 1.05 -2.94 -4.65
N ILE A 55 1.99 -2.23 -5.27
CA ILE A 55 2.18 -0.80 -5.06
C ILE A 55 1.79 -0.05 -6.33
N ARG A 56 0.72 0.75 -6.28
CA ARG A 56 0.35 1.64 -7.39
C ARG A 56 1.33 2.80 -7.45
N ILE A 57 1.88 3.04 -8.63
CA ILE A 57 2.74 4.18 -8.96
C ILE A 57 2.25 4.87 -10.25
N GLY A 58 2.75 6.06 -10.52
CA GLY A 58 2.56 6.79 -11.76
C GLY A 58 3.32 6.15 -12.92
N LYS A 59 3.14 6.70 -14.12
CA LYS A 59 3.89 6.26 -15.29
C LYS A 59 5.30 6.84 -15.22
N ASN A 60 6.30 6.06 -15.63
CA ASN A 60 7.72 6.46 -15.70
C ASN A 60 8.42 6.67 -14.34
N GLU A 61 7.87 6.14 -13.24
CA GLU A 61 8.60 6.07 -11.97
C GLU A 61 9.68 4.98 -12.03
N ILE A 62 10.89 5.30 -11.59
CA ILE A 62 12.05 4.39 -11.71
C ILE A 62 11.95 3.31 -10.61
N THR A 63 11.50 2.13 -10.99
CA THR A 63 11.40 0.97 -10.09
C THR A 63 12.46 -0.10 -10.32
N GLU A 64 13.19 -0.02 -11.44
CA GLU A 64 14.17 -1.03 -11.88
C GLU A 64 15.32 -1.23 -10.89
N THR A 65 15.61 -0.21 -10.06
CA THR A 65 16.62 -0.26 -8.99
C THR A 65 16.16 -1.13 -7.81
N TYR A 66 14.87 -1.41 -7.67
CA TYR A 66 14.28 -2.16 -6.55
C TYR A 66 13.68 -3.49 -7.01
N LYS A 67 14.53 -4.51 -7.06
CA LYS A 67 14.10 -5.88 -7.36
C LYS A 67 13.92 -6.67 -6.06
N ALA A 68 12.68 -6.83 -5.64
CA ALA A 68 12.28 -7.74 -4.58
C ALA A 68 11.28 -8.75 -5.13
N THR A 69 11.36 -10.01 -4.70
CA THR A 69 10.52 -11.10 -5.21
C THR A 69 9.06 -11.00 -4.78
N ASN A 70 8.78 -10.22 -3.73
CA ASN A 70 7.48 -10.08 -3.12
C ASN A 70 6.89 -8.65 -3.28
N ILE A 71 7.42 -7.85 -4.20
CA ILE A 71 6.93 -6.50 -4.51
C ILE A 71 6.58 -6.41 -6.00
N GLU A 72 5.36 -5.99 -6.30
CA GLU A 72 4.84 -5.77 -7.64
C GLU A 72 4.43 -4.30 -7.77
N PHE A 73 5.10 -3.57 -8.66
CA PHE A 73 4.73 -2.19 -8.99
C PHE A 73 3.69 -2.16 -10.09
N LEU A 74 2.58 -1.46 -9.85
CA LEU A 74 1.45 -1.30 -10.77
C LEU A 74 1.48 0.11 -11.36
N GLU A 75 2.00 0.23 -12.58
CA GLU A 75 2.21 1.52 -13.23
C GLU A 75 0.95 2.13 -13.85
N GLY A 76 0.69 3.38 -13.50
CA GLY A 76 -0.44 4.15 -14.00
C GLY A 76 -1.76 3.70 -13.37
N PHE A 77 -2.45 2.77 -14.04
CA PHE A 77 -3.76 2.25 -13.62
C PHE A 77 -3.60 0.91 -12.89
N ALA A 78 -4.20 0.81 -11.72
CA ALA A 78 -4.31 -0.42 -10.96
C ALA A 78 -5.79 -0.84 -10.89
N PRO A 79 -6.14 -2.12 -11.12
CA PRO A 79 -7.49 -2.65 -10.95
C PRO A 79 -7.80 -2.79 -9.44
N GLN A 80 -7.99 -1.64 -8.78
CA GLN A 80 -8.07 -1.52 -7.32
C GLN A 80 -9.19 -2.37 -6.72
N GLN A 81 -10.39 -2.33 -7.32
CA GLN A 81 -11.54 -3.09 -6.83
C GLN A 81 -11.29 -4.59 -6.93
N GLU A 82 -10.66 -5.06 -8.01
CA GLU A 82 -10.30 -6.46 -8.21
C GLU A 82 -9.17 -6.91 -7.30
N ILE A 83 -8.24 -6.02 -6.95
CA ILE A 83 -7.21 -6.29 -5.94
C ILE A 83 -7.85 -6.40 -4.56
N LEU A 84 -8.74 -5.48 -4.19
CA LEU A 84 -9.42 -5.50 -2.89
C LEU A 84 -10.38 -6.69 -2.75
N ALA A 85 -11.02 -7.13 -3.83
CA ALA A 85 -11.93 -8.28 -3.83
C ALA A 85 -11.22 -9.64 -3.69
N GLN A 86 -9.90 -9.69 -3.78
CA GLN A 86 -9.15 -10.94 -3.61
C GLN A 86 -9.18 -11.42 -2.15
N THR A 87 -9.53 -12.69 -1.95
CA THR A 87 -9.65 -13.32 -0.61
C THR A 87 -8.38 -13.25 0.26
N ASN A 88 -7.22 -13.11 -0.38
CA ASN A 88 -5.92 -12.99 0.27
C ASN A 88 -5.46 -11.53 0.46
N THR A 89 -6.22 -10.54 0.02
CA THR A 89 -5.95 -9.13 0.35
C THR A 89 -6.28 -8.88 1.81
N LYS A 90 -5.25 -8.61 2.61
CA LYS A 90 -5.35 -8.51 4.07
C LYS A 90 -5.24 -7.08 4.59
N LEU A 91 -4.69 -6.18 3.77
CA LEU A 91 -4.47 -4.80 4.16
C LEU A 91 -4.47 -3.90 2.93
N PHE A 92 -5.10 -2.73 3.07
CA PHE A 92 -4.97 -1.63 2.13
C PHE A 92 -4.28 -0.44 2.81
N ILE A 93 -3.05 -0.16 2.42
CA ILE A 93 -2.32 1.06 2.79
C ILE A 93 -2.75 2.18 1.85
N SER A 94 -3.41 3.20 2.39
CA SER A 94 -4.06 4.23 1.59
C SER A 94 -3.89 5.62 2.17
N HIS A 95 -3.88 6.62 1.29
CA HIS A 95 -4.15 8.01 1.67
C HIS A 95 -5.55 8.23 2.26
N CYS A 96 -6.44 7.24 2.19
CA CYS A 96 -7.79 7.29 2.75
C CYS A 96 -8.70 8.37 2.13
N GLY A 97 -8.57 8.61 0.82
CA GLY A 97 -9.57 9.39 0.07
C GLY A 97 -10.93 8.68 0.00
N GLN A 98 -12.01 9.44 -0.17
CA GLN A 98 -13.40 8.95 -0.07
C GLN A 98 -13.69 7.68 -0.89
N ASN A 99 -13.22 7.59 -2.14
CA ASN A 99 -13.46 6.40 -2.97
C ASN A 99 -12.70 5.18 -2.43
N SER A 100 -11.42 5.33 -2.11
CA SER A 100 -10.61 4.24 -1.54
C SER A 100 -11.15 3.75 -0.20
N PHE A 101 -11.66 4.66 0.64
CA PHE A 101 -12.32 4.31 1.90
C PHE A 101 -13.56 3.44 1.65
N ASN A 102 -14.44 3.87 0.76
CA ASN A 102 -15.67 3.13 0.45
C ASN A 102 -15.39 1.76 -0.18
N GLU A 103 -14.40 1.67 -1.07
CA GLU A 103 -14.01 0.41 -1.70
C GLU A 103 -13.40 -0.58 -0.70
N ALA A 104 -12.55 -0.10 0.22
CA ALA A 104 -11.99 -0.93 1.28
C ALA A 104 -13.09 -1.48 2.19
N MET A 105 -14.04 -0.60 2.57
CA MET A 105 -15.19 -0.97 3.38
C MET A 105 -16.08 -1.99 2.70
N TYR A 106 -16.38 -1.79 1.42
CA TYR A 106 -17.18 -2.72 0.63
C TYR A 106 -16.51 -4.10 0.52
N ALA A 107 -15.19 -4.12 0.34
CA ALA A 107 -14.42 -5.36 0.24
C ALA A 107 -14.15 -6.03 1.61
N GLY A 108 -14.45 -5.36 2.73
CA GLY A 108 -14.13 -5.84 4.07
C GLY A 108 -12.61 -5.91 4.33
N VAL A 109 -11.83 -5.06 3.68
CA VAL A 109 -10.36 -5.02 3.80
C VAL A 109 -9.96 -3.91 4.78
N PRO A 110 -9.22 -4.24 5.86
CA PRO A 110 -8.74 -3.23 6.80
C PRO A 110 -7.84 -2.18 6.16
N LEU A 111 -7.92 -0.94 6.67
CA LEU A 111 -7.14 0.19 6.19
C LEU A 111 -5.94 0.49 7.10
N LEU A 112 -4.79 0.77 6.48
CA LEU A 112 -3.74 1.58 7.10
C LEU A 112 -3.76 2.96 6.43
N CYS A 113 -4.32 3.94 7.14
CA CYS A 113 -4.54 5.28 6.64
C CYS A 113 -3.33 6.17 6.90
N ILE A 114 -2.75 6.70 5.82
CA ILE A 114 -1.65 7.67 5.84
C ILE A 114 -2.10 8.90 5.03
N PRO A 115 -2.99 9.74 5.60
CA PRO A 115 -3.58 10.86 4.89
C PRO A 115 -2.54 11.92 4.55
N LYS A 116 -2.80 12.62 3.45
CA LYS A 116 -1.93 13.67 2.92
C LYS A 116 -2.57 15.06 3.03
N PHE A 117 -3.88 15.21 2.79
CA PHE A 117 -4.58 16.50 2.88
C PHE A 117 -6.11 16.39 3.04
N ALA A 118 -6.74 17.50 3.42
CA ALA A 118 -8.20 17.71 3.43
C ALA A 118 -9.02 16.61 4.15
N ASP A 119 -10.03 16.07 3.48
CA ASP A 119 -11.00 15.10 3.97
C ASP A 119 -10.38 13.76 4.39
N GLN A 120 -9.19 13.46 3.86
CA GLN A 120 -8.45 12.23 4.16
C GLN A 120 -8.19 12.07 5.67
N PHE A 121 -7.92 13.17 6.39
CA PHE A 121 -7.71 13.14 7.84
C PHE A 121 -8.97 12.71 8.60
N TYR A 122 -10.12 13.27 8.21
CA TYR A 122 -11.40 12.92 8.81
C TYR A 122 -11.72 11.45 8.57
N LEU A 123 -11.58 10.98 7.33
CA LEU A 123 -11.85 9.58 6.99
C LEU A 123 -10.89 8.62 7.68
N SER A 124 -9.62 9.00 7.84
CA SER A 124 -8.65 8.20 8.59
C SER A 124 -9.04 8.08 10.07
N SER A 125 -9.44 9.19 10.69
CA SER A 125 -9.93 9.19 12.07
C SER A 125 -11.20 8.37 12.21
N LEU A 126 -12.10 8.42 11.23
CA LEU A 126 -13.31 7.61 11.21
C LEU A 126 -12.98 6.12 11.05
N ALA A 127 -12.02 5.77 10.19
CA ALA A 127 -11.56 4.39 10.01
C ALA A 127 -11.06 3.79 11.32
N GLU A 128 -10.25 4.55 12.06
CA GLU A 128 -9.75 4.13 13.36
C GLU A 128 -10.87 4.04 14.41
N HIS A 129 -11.75 5.04 14.48
CA HIS A 129 -12.88 5.06 15.40
C HIS A 129 -13.83 3.87 15.21
N LEU A 130 -14.09 3.49 13.96
CA LEU A 130 -14.94 2.35 13.62
C LEU A 130 -14.24 0.99 13.77
N GLY A 131 -12.93 0.95 14.08
CA GLY A 131 -12.17 -0.29 14.21
C GLY A 131 -11.90 -1.01 12.88
N ILE A 132 -12.07 -0.31 11.75
CA ILE A 132 -11.89 -0.83 10.38
C ILE A 132 -10.51 -0.48 9.81
N GLY A 133 -9.70 0.27 10.56
CA GLY A 133 -8.34 0.62 10.16
C GLY A 133 -7.54 1.28 11.27
N LYS A 134 -6.33 1.73 10.92
CA LYS A 134 -5.45 2.54 11.76
C LYS A 134 -5.08 3.82 11.07
N PHE A 135 -4.92 4.89 11.85
CA PHE A 135 -4.56 6.21 11.35
C PHE A 135 -3.14 6.58 11.80
N VAL A 136 -2.26 6.77 10.82
CA VAL A 136 -0.91 7.28 11.01
C VAL A 136 -0.78 8.66 10.40
N TRP A 137 -0.58 9.67 11.26
CA TRP A 137 -0.23 11.00 10.78
C TRP A 137 1.28 11.24 10.89
N VAL A 138 1.91 11.45 9.74
CA VAL A 138 3.28 11.95 9.67
C VAL A 138 3.22 13.46 9.51
N SER A 139 3.58 14.19 10.57
CA SER A 139 3.68 15.65 10.51
C SER A 139 5.09 16.06 10.11
N ARG A 140 5.19 16.98 9.14
CA ARG A 140 6.43 17.67 8.79
C ARG A 140 6.41 19.02 9.49
N ARG A 141 7.26 19.21 10.50
CA ARG A 141 7.49 20.52 11.12
C ARG A 141 8.68 21.17 10.45
N GLU A 142 8.46 22.31 9.84
CA GLU A 142 9.53 23.19 9.38
C GLU A 142 9.78 24.22 10.47
N LYS A 143 10.95 24.18 11.11
CA LYS A 143 11.41 25.23 12.01
C LYS A 143 12.33 26.15 11.23
N ILE A 144 11.97 27.42 11.12
CA ILE A 144 12.89 28.44 10.62
C ILE A 144 13.75 28.86 11.81
N ASN A 145 15.06 28.67 11.71
CA ASN A 145 16.05 29.21 12.64
C ASN A 145 16.93 30.23 11.91
N GLU A 146 17.78 30.93 12.66
CA GLU A 146 18.70 31.95 12.12
C GLU A 146 19.67 31.42 11.04
N ASN A 147 19.82 30.09 10.93
CA ASN A 147 20.69 29.40 9.97
C ASN A 147 19.91 28.75 8.79
N GLY A 148 18.59 28.92 8.69
CA GLY A 148 17.75 28.39 7.61
C GLY A 148 16.56 27.53 8.06
N ILE A 149 16.03 26.73 7.15
CA ILE A 149 14.86 25.85 7.40
C ILE A 149 15.36 24.49 7.90
N GLU A 150 15.05 24.15 9.15
CA GLU A 150 15.23 22.81 9.71
C GLU A 150 13.92 22.02 9.57
N VAL A 151 13.95 20.92 8.81
CA VAL A 151 12.79 20.06 8.59
C VAL A 151 12.87 18.85 9.53
N LYS A 152 11.89 18.69 10.43
CA LYS A 152 11.72 17.48 11.25
C LYS A 152 10.44 16.74 10.85
N LYS A 153 10.56 15.43 10.60
CA LYS A 153 9.42 14.52 10.44
C LYS A 153 9.11 13.90 11.81
N GLU A 154 7.85 13.95 12.23
CA GLU A 154 7.39 13.43 13.52
C GLU A 154 6.09 12.66 13.31
N ILE A 155 6.05 11.41 13.79
CA ILE A 155 4.87 10.55 13.74
C ILE A 155 4.00 10.91 14.95
N LYS A 156 2.80 11.44 14.70
CA LYS A 156 1.84 11.77 15.74
C LYS A 156 0.86 10.62 15.91
N ASN A 157 1.36 9.51 16.43
CA ASN A 157 0.63 8.41 17.07
C ASN A 157 1.64 7.26 17.36
N GLU A 158 2.19 7.23 18.57
CA GLU A 158 3.31 6.33 18.95
C GLU A 158 2.91 4.86 19.17
N ASN A 159 1.62 4.49 19.13
CA ASN A 159 1.13 3.14 19.46
C ASN A 159 1.20 2.13 18.29
N PHE A 160 2.13 2.31 17.35
CA PHE A 160 2.07 1.69 16.02
C PHE A 160 2.56 0.23 15.92
N TYR A 161 3.44 -0.24 16.81
CA TYR A 161 4.25 -1.44 16.52
C TYR A 161 3.76 -2.78 17.07
N SER A 162 2.69 -2.84 17.88
CA SER A 162 2.34 -4.08 18.62
C SER A 162 1.15 -4.89 18.09
N GLY A 163 0.52 -4.48 16.98
CA GLY A 163 -0.82 -5.01 16.62
C GLY A 163 -0.98 -5.75 15.30
N PHE A 164 0.05 -5.87 14.45
CA PHE A 164 -0.14 -6.35 13.07
C PHE A 164 0.84 -7.44 12.58
N PHE A 165 1.66 -8.00 13.47
CA PHE A 165 2.51 -9.16 13.17
C PHE A 165 2.42 -10.21 14.28
#